data_AF-A0A2E2NW89-F1
#
_entry.id   AF-A0A2E2NW89-F1
#
_cell.length_a   1.000
_cell.length_b   1.000
_cell.length_c   1.000
_cell.angle_alpha   90.00
_cell.angle_beta   90.00
_cell.angle_gamma   90.00
#
_symmetry.space_group_name_H-M   'P 1'
#
loop_
_entity.id
_entity.type
_entity.pdbx_description
1 polymer ?
#
loop_
_entity_poly.entity_id
_entity_poly.type
_entity_poly.pdbx_seq_one_letter_code
_entity_poly.pdbx_strand_id
1 'polypeptide(L)'
;MNLERIETPNSFKLSQETIYRLNEVFTSAEEYRTIVNDLRKTRKGLWHIVQERPELKSQIMSQLESINKVTSALIIGNEHLIHS
;
A
#
# COMPACT_ATOMS: atom_id res chain seq x y z
N MET A 1 38.13 0.07 16.85
CA MET A 1 37.24 -0.85 16.13
C MET A 1 36.36 0.02 15.24
N ASN A 2 36.77 0.21 13.98
CA ASN A 2 36.02 1.02 13.03
C ASN A 2 34.87 0.17 12.51
N LEU A 3 33.65 0.53 12.90
CA LEU A 3 32.45 -0.04 12.32
C LEU A 3 32.32 0.58 10.92
N GLU A 4 32.79 -0.16 9.92
CA GLU A 4 32.50 0.16 8.52
C GLU A 4 30.98 0.28 8.38
N ARG A 5 30.53 1.47 8.00
CA ARG A 5 29.14 1.72 7.62
C ARG A 5 28.83 0.77 6.47
N ILE A 6 28.04 -0.26 6.75
CA ILE A 6 27.43 -1.08 5.71
C ILE A 6 26.49 -0.15 4.96
N GLU A 7 26.94 0.36 3.81
CA GLU A 7 26.08 1.06 2.87
C GLU A 7 25.05 0.06 2.38
N THR A 8 23.83 0.17 2.90
CA THR A 8 22.69 -0.54 2.34
C THR A 8 22.37 0.08 0.98
N PRO A 9 22.38 -0.70 -0.12
CA PRO A 9 22.03 -0.19 -1.43
C PRO A 9 20.51 -0.13 -1.51
N ASN A 10 19.91 0.96 -1.05
CA ASN A 10 18.52 1.24 -1.40
C ASN A 10 18.19 2.74 -1.34
N SER A 11 18.99 3.55 -2.04
CA SER A 11 18.58 4.91 -2.39
C SER A 11 17.74 4.90 -3.67
N PHE A 12 16.63 4.17 -3.68
CA PHE A 12 15.57 4.46 -4.66
C PHE A 12 14.96 5.80 -4.28
N LYS A 13 15.51 6.90 -4.82
CA LYS A 13 14.85 8.20 -4.79
C LYS A 13 13.53 8.05 -5.56
N LEU A 14 12.39 8.15 -4.87
CA LEU A 14 11.13 8.36 -5.58
C LEU A 14 11.23 9.68 -6.35
N SER A 15 10.80 9.64 -7.61
CA SER A 15 10.77 10.85 -8.42
C SER A 15 9.74 11.82 -7.83
N GLN A 16 9.98 13.12 -8.01
CA GLN A 16 9.00 14.18 -7.70
C GLN A 16 7.64 13.90 -8.35
N GLU A 17 7.63 13.18 -9.46
CA GLU A 17 6.43 12.70 -10.15
C GLU A 17 5.57 11.77 -9.29
N THR A 18 6.17 10.87 -8.50
CA THR A 18 5.38 9.97 -7.64
C THR A 18 4.72 10.74 -6.49
N ILE A 19 5.42 11.69 -5.89
CA ILE A 19 4.89 12.56 -4.83
C ILE A 19 3.77 13.45 -5.38
N TYR A 20 3.99 14.02 -6.57
CA TYR A 20 2.98 14.84 -7.25
C TYR A 20 1.71 14.04 -7.57
N ARG A 21 1.84 12.83 -8.13
CA ARG A 21 0.71 11.94 -8.43
C ARG A 21 -0.05 11.51 -7.16
N LEU A 22 0.63 11.34 -6.02
CA LEU A 22 -0.04 11.07 -4.76
C LEU A 22 -0.83 12.29 -4.27
N ASN A 23 -0.31 13.51 -4.45
CA ASN A 23 -1.02 14.76 -4.13
C ASN A 23 -2.17 15.06 -5.10
N GLU A 24 -2.13 14.56 -6.34
CA GLU A 24 -3.26 14.62 -7.28
C GLU A 24 -4.41 13.68 -6.86
N VAL A 25 -4.09 12.57 -6.19
CA VAL A 25 -5.08 11.55 -5.79
C VAL A 25 -5.59 11.80 -4.37
N PHE A 26 -4.79 12.37 -3.48
CA PHE A 26 -5.15 12.65 -2.09
C PHE A 26 -4.93 14.13 -1.78
N THR A 27 -6.00 14.81 -1.40
CA THR A 27 -5.95 16.22 -0.98
C THR A 27 -5.43 16.41 0.45
N SER A 28 -5.36 15.36 1.26
CA SER A 28 -4.78 15.41 2.61
C SER A 28 -4.22 14.07 3.12
N ALA A 29 -3.35 14.15 4.13
CA ALA A 29 -2.83 12.96 4.83
C ALA A 29 -3.94 12.18 5.58
N GLU A 30 -5.00 12.87 6.01
CA GLU A 30 -6.17 12.25 6.65
C GLU A 30 -6.99 11.43 5.65
N GLU A 31 -7.20 11.96 4.46
CA GLU A 31 -7.86 11.28 3.36
C GLU A 31 -7.09 10.02 2.93
N TYR A 32 -5.77 10.15 2.77
CA TYR A 32 -4.89 9.01 2.52
C TYR A 32 -5.04 7.91 3.58
N ARG A 33 -4.98 8.27 4.87
CA ARG A 33 -5.14 7.31 5.98
C ARG A 33 -6.51 6.63 5.96
N THR A 34 -7.56 7.38 5.65
CA THR A 34 -8.94 6.87 5.56
C THR A 34 -9.04 5.84 4.45
N ILE A 35 -8.55 6.16 3.24
CA ILE A 35 -8.60 5.27 2.08
C ILE A 35 -7.78 4.00 2.31
N VAL A 36 -6.57 4.10 2.87
CA VAL A 36 -5.77 2.92 3.22
C VAL A 36 -6.47 2.04 4.26
N ASN A 37 -7.12 2.63 5.26
CA ASN A 37 -7.87 1.88 6.26
C ASN A 37 -9.10 1.19 5.66
N ASP A 38 -9.81 1.83 4.75
CA ASP A 38 -10.99 1.26 4.13
C ASP A 38 -10.64 0.15 3.12
N LEU A 39 -9.51 0.26 2.43
CA LEU A 39 -8.95 -0.84 1.63
C LEU A 39 -8.60 -2.04 2.51
N ARG A 40 -7.98 -1.82 3.69
CA ARG A 40 -7.67 -2.88 4.66
C ARG A 40 -8.93 -3.56 5.19
N LYS A 41 -9.97 -2.80 5.54
CA LYS A 41 -11.27 -3.33 5.98
C LYS A 41 -11.93 -4.15 4.88
N THR A 42 -11.97 -3.63 3.65
CA THR A 42 -12.54 -4.33 2.49
C THR A 42 -11.81 -5.65 2.24
N ARG A 43 -10.47 -5.64 2.25
CA ARG A 43 -9.67 -6.87 2.13
C ARG A 43 -10.04 -7.90 3.21
N LYS A 44 -10.16 -7.46 4.47
CA LYS A 44 -10.53 -8.35 5.59
C LYS A 44 -11.92 -8.95 5.41
N GLY A 45 -12.90 -8.14 4.96
CA GLY A 45 -14.26 -8.59 4.67
C GLY A 45 -14.29 -9.63 3.55
N LEU A 46 -13.62 -9.35 2.42
CA LEU A 46 -13.52 -10.30 1.30
C LEU A 46 -12.83 -11.61 1.71
N TRP A 47 -11.76 -11.53 2.51
CA TRP A 47 -11.11 -12.73 3.04
C TRP A 47 -12.04 -13.56 3.92
N HIS A 48 -12.82 -12.90 4.79
CA HIS A 48 -13.80 -13.58 5.63
C HIS A 48 -14.87 -14.29 4.79
N ILE A 49 -15.39 -13.63 3.74
CA ILE A 49 -16.33 -14.26 2.80
C ILE A 49 -15.71 -15.50 2.15
N VAL A 50 -14.43 -15.47 1.75
CA VAL A 50 -13.75 -16.65 1.20
C VAL A 50 -13.66 -17.80 2.20
N GLN A 51 -13.52 -17.51 3.50
CA GLN A 51 -13.49 -18.54 4.55
C GLN A 51 -14.88 -19.14 4.79
N GLU A 52 -15.92 -18.32 4.82
CA GLU A 52 -17.30 -18.78 5.09
C GLU A 52 -17.98 -19.39 3.85
N ARG A 53 -17.59 -18.92 2.65
CA ARG A 53 -18.19 -19.26 1.37
C ARG A 53 -17.11 -19.58 0.33
N PRO A 54 -16.43 -20.74 0.48
CA PRO A 54 -15.30 -21.11 -0.40
C PRO A 54 -15.70 -21.24 -1.88
N GLU A 55 -16.99 -21.46 -2.18
CA GLU A 55 -17.51 -21.49 -3.55
C GLU A 55 -17.38 -20.14 -4.27
N LEU A 56 -17.34 -19.03 -3.52
CA LEU A 56 -17.16 -17.68 -4.07
C LEU A 56 -15.69 -17.30 -4.27
N LYS A 57 -14.74 -18.17 -3.87
CA LYS A 57 -13.31 -17.88 -3.91
C LYS A 57 -12.85 -17.42 -5.29
N SER A 58 -13.24 -18.11 -6.37
CA SER A 58 -12.82 -17.76 -7.73
C SER A 58 -13.28 -16.36 -8.16
N GLN A 59 -14.43 -15.90 -7.65
CA GLN A 59 -15.00 -14.58 -7.95
C GLN A 59 -14.33 -13.46 -7.14
N ILE A 60 -13.87 -13.78 -5.92
CA ILE A 60 -13.31 -12.82 -4.97
C ILE A 60 -11.79 -12.66 -5.10
N MET A 61 -11.08 -13.69 -5.53
CA MET A 61 -9.61 -13.69 -5.56
C MET A 61 -9.03 -12.55 -6.41
N SER A 62 -9.62 -12.25 -7.57
CA SER A 62 -9.17 -11.14 -8.43
C SER A 62 -9.32 -9.76 -7.75
N GLN A 63 -10.36 -9.59 -6.94
CA GLN A 63 -10.59 -8.37 -6.16
C GLN A 63 -9.59 -8.26 -5.01
N LEU A 64 -9.32 -9.36 -4.30
CA LEU A 64 -8.29 -9.41 -3.26
C LEU A 64 -6.89 -9.07 -3.81
N GLU A 65 -6.53 -9.63 -4.97
CA GLU A 65 -5.28 -9.31 -5.65
C GLU A 65 -5.19 -7.83 -6.04
N SER A 66 -6.28 -7.28 -6.55
CA SER A 66 -6.35 -5.86 -6.93
C SER A 66 -6.18 -4.94 -5.73
N ILE A 67 -6.86 -5.23 -4.62
CA ILE A 67 -6.73 -4.46 -3.37
C ILE A 67 -5.30 -4.57 -2.81
N ASN A 68 -4.69 -5.75 -2.87
CA ASN A 68 -3.30 -5.92 -2.43
C ASN A 68 -2.34 -5.08 -3.29
N LYS A 69 -2.48 -5.09 -4.61
CA LYS A 69 -1.66 -4.27 -5.53
C LYS A 69 -1.80 -2.77 -5.22
N VAL A 70 -3.03 -2.28 -5.07
CA VAL A 70 -3.28 -0.87 -4.73
C VAL A 70 -2.70 -0.53 -3.36
N THR A 71 -2.95 -1.35 -2.35
CA THR A 71 -2.45 -1.10 -0.99
C THR A 71 -0.91 -1.10 -0.94
N SER A 72 -0.25 -2.01 -1.66
CA SER A 72 1.22 -2.03 -1.77
C SER A 72 1.77 -0.78 -2.44
N ALA A 73 1.13 -0.32 -3.53
CA ALA A 73 1.53 0.91 -4.20
C ALA A 73 1.39 2.14 -3.28
N LEU A 74 0.34 2.20 -2.47
CA LEU A 74 0.11 3.27 -1.50
C LEU A 74 1.15 3.23 -0.36
N ILE A 75 1.44 2.05 0.20
CA ILE A 75 2.44 1.90 1.28
C ILE A 75 3.82 2.35 0.82
N ILE A 76 4.27 1.90 -0.36
CA ILE A 76 5.55 2.31 -0.95
C ILE A 76 5.59 3.84 -1.12
N GLY A 77 4.48 4.46 -1.52
CA GLY A 77 4.37 5.91 -1.60
C GLY A 77 4.52 6.64 -0.26
N ASN A 78 4.03 6.05 0.84
CA ASN A 78 4.00 6.69 2.16
C ASN A 78 5.26 6.45 3.02
N GLU A 79 5.93 5.31 2.89
CA GLU A 79 7.22 5.08 3.56
C GLU A 79 8.28 6.11 3.13
N HIS A 80 8.20 6.57 1.88
CA HIS A 80 9.06 7.65 1.38
C HIS A 80 8.67 9.05 1.87
N LEU A 81 7.42 9.29 2.27
CA LEU A 81 6.95 10.59 2.77
C LEU A 81 7.29 10.80 4.26
N ILE A 82 7.40 9.73 5.05
CA ILE A 82 7.64 9.80 6.51
C ILE A 82 9.14 9.89 6.83
N HIS A 83 10.02 9.50 5.89
CA HIS A 83 11.46 9.53 6.05
C HIS A 83 12.17 10.57 5.15
N SER A 84 11.42 11.44 4.48
CA SER A 84 11.88 12.64 3.77
C SER A 84 11.83 13.87 4.67
#